data_AF-A0A435Z9E1-F1
#
_entry.id   AF-A0A435Z9E1-F1
#
_cell.length_a   1.000
_cell.length_b   1.000
_cell.length_c   1.000
_cell.angle_alpha   90.00
_cell.angle_beta   90.00
_cell.angle_gamma   90.00
#
_symmetry.space_group_name_H-M   'P 1'
#
loop_
_entity.id
_entity.type
_entity.pdbx_description
1 polymer ?
#
loop_
_entity_poly.entity_id
_entity_poly.type
_entity_poly.pdbx_seq_one_letter_code
_entity_poly.pdbx_strand_id
1 'polypeptide(L)'
;MRMPDLTALLTATAVFTSALAFAAKADEVHVLNWKGYGADEPWAVEAFEKATGNKVVNDFFNSEQEMLTKIRTNPGLYDVVMI
;
A
#
# COMPACT_ATOMS: atom_id res chain seq x y z
N MET A 1 27.84 -16.82 40.69
CA MET A 1 27.29 -16.06 39.54
C MET A 1 28.05 -16.52 38.29
N ARG A 2 27.40 -17.23 37.37
CA ARG A 2 28.01 -17.71 36.12
C ARG A 2 27.70 -16.67 35.04
N MET A 3 28.70 -15.97 34.53
CA MET A 3 28.52 -15.01 33.44
C MET A 3 28.05 -15.78 32.18
N PRO A 4 27.05 -15.29 31.44
CA PRO A 4 26.66 -15.91 30.18
C PRO A 4 27.81 -15.78 29.17
N ASP A 5 28.07 -16.85 28.40
CA ASP A 5 29.11 -16.88 27.38
C ASP A 5 28.88 -15.78 26.34
N LEU A 6 29.92 -15.01 26.02
CA LEU A 6 29.88 -13.88 25.09
C LEU A 6 29.29 -14.28 23.71
N THR A 7 29.53 -15.54 23.32
CA THR A 7 29.00 -16.19 22.12
C THR A 7 27.47 -16.35 22.13
N ALA A 8 26.89 -16.62 23.32
CA ALA A 8 25.44 -16.72 23.50
C ALA A 8 24.76 -15.34 23.45
N LEU A 9 25.46 -14.30 23.92
CA LEU A 9 24.97 -12.91 23.85
C LEU A 9 24.95 -12.40 22.40
N LEU A 10 25.98 -12.72 21.62
CA LEU A 10 26.09 -12.37 20.19
C LEU A 10 25.05 -13.07 19.31
N THR A 11 24.78 -14.36 19.55
CA THR A 11 23.75 -15.11 18.81
C THR A 11 22.33 -14.66 19.14
N ALA A 12 22.04 -14.31 20.40
CA ALA A 12 20.73 -13.78 20.79
C ALA A 12 20.42 -12.43 20.12
N THR A 13 21.42 -11.59 19.89
CA THR A 13 21.25 -10.26 19.27
C THR A 13 20.93 -10.37 17.78
N ALA A 14 21.55 -11.30 17.05
CA ALA A 14 21.33 -11.48 15.61
C ALA A 14 19.91 -11.97 15.26
N VAL A 15 19.33 -12.84 16.09
CA VAL A 15 17.97 -13.36 15.89
C VAL A 15 16.92 -12.28 16.17
N PHE A 16 17.19 -11.39 17.13
CA PHE A 16 16.30 -10.26 17.47
C PHE A 16 16.23 -9.20 16.35
N THR A 17 17.35 -8.97 15.64
CA THR A 17 17.38 -8.03 14.50
C THR A 17 16.67 -8.56 13.25
N SER A 18 16.66 -9.87 13.01
CA SER A 18 15.94 -10.45 11.85
C SER A 18 14.43 -10.48 12.01
N ALA A 19 13.91 -10.53 13.25
CA ALA A 19 12.47 -10.54 13.51
C ALA A 19 11.79 -9.16 13.30
N LEU A 20 12.57 -8.09 13.25
CA LEU A 20 12.10 -6.71 13.05
C LEU A 20 12.17 -6.27 11.57
N ALA A 21 12.66 -7.12 10.67
CA ALA A 21 12.87 -6.79 9.26
C ALA A 21 11.65 -7.06 8.36
N PHE A 22 10.44 -7.13 8.92
CA PHE A 22 9.23 -6.91 8.12
C PHE A 22 9.14 -5.42 7.79
N ALA A 23 9.97 -4.97 6.84
CA ALA A 23 9.73 -3.71 6.17
C ALA A 23 8.35 -3.83 5.53
N ALA A 24 7.38 -3.07 6.04
CA ALA A 24 6.09 -2.90 5.39
C ALA A 24 6.39 -2.39 3.97
N LYS A 25 6.17 -3.25 2.97
CA LYS A 25 6.18 -2.79 1.60
C LYS A 25 4.92 -1.97 1.39
N ALA A 26 5.09 -0.78 0.83
CA ALA A 26 3.99 0.00 0.32
C ALA A 26 3.27 -0.84 -0.75
N ASP A 27 2.02 -1.19 -0.49
CA ASP A 27 1.15 -1.78 -1.51
C ASP A 27 0.51 -0.67 -2.35
N GLU A 28 0.06 -1.02 -3.55
CA GLU A 28 -0.68 -0.12 -4.43
C GLU A 28 -2.18 -0.29 -4.20
N VAL A 29 -2.91 0.82 -4.15
CA VAL A 29 -4.37 0.89 -4.14
C VAL A 29 -4.82 1.45 -5.48
N HIS A 30 -5.48 0.62 -6.27
CA HIS A 30 -5.96 0.95 -7.61
C HIS A 30 -7.35 1.56 -7.54
N VAL A 31 -7.46 2.84 -7.90
CA VAL A 31 -8.69 3.62 -7.80
C VAL A 31 -9.18 3.98 -9.20
N LEU A 32 -10.40 3.58 -9.53
CA LEU A 32 -11.10 4.01 -10.75
C LEU A 32 -12.03 5.18 -10.42
N ASN A 33 -11.75 6.37 -10.95
CA ASN A 33 -12.47 7.60 -10.61
C ASN A 33 -12.76 8.53 -11.80
N TRP A 34 -13.65 9.50 -11.62
CA TRP A 34 -13.72 10.70 -12.45
C TRP A 34 -12.51 11.61 -12.21
N LYS A 35 -11.97 12.19 -13.28
CA LYS A 35 -10.85 13.13 -13.16
C LYS A 35 -11.29 14.42 -12.44
N GLY A 36 -10.54 14.83 -11.41
CA GLY A 36 -10.81 16.07 -10.67
C GLY A 36 -11.96 16.00 -9.67
N TYR A 37 -12.37 14.80 -9.24
CA TYR A 37 -13.45 14.59 -8.26
C TYR A 37 -12.91 14.39 -6.82
N GLY A 38 -11.63 14.62 -6.59
CA GLY A 38 -11.05 14.69 -5.24
C GLY A 38 -10.06 13.56 -4.91
N ALA A 39 -10.26 12.35 -5.41
CA ALA A 39 -9.35 11.22 -5.10
C ALA A 39 -7.96 11.37 -5.75
N ASP A 40 -7.84 12.18 -6.80
CA ASP A 40 -6.58 12.49 -7.47
C ASP A 40 -5.97 13.83 -7.05
N GLU A 41 -6.54 14.49 -6.04
CA GLU A 41 -5.98 15.72 -5.49
C GLU A 41 -4.65 15.44 -4.78
N PRO A 42 -3.57 16.20 -5.07
CA PRO A 42 -2.25 15.93 -4.50
C PRO A 42 -2.23 15.90 -2.97
N TRP A 43 -2.97 16.79 -2.32
CA TRP A 43 -3.05 16.87 -0.86
C TRP A 43 -3.73 15.64 -0.25
N ALA A 44 -4.72 15.05 -0.94
CA ALA A 44 -5.45 13.88 -0.47
C ALA A 44 -4.61 12.61 -0.63
N VAL A 45 -3.97 12.46 -1.79
CA VAL A 45 -3.03 11.36 -2.06
C VAL A 45 -1.89 11.40 -1.06
N GLU A 46 -1.21 12.54 -0.88
CA GLU A 46 -0.09 12.66 0.05
C GLU A 46 -0.49 12.31 1.49
N ALA A 47 -1.66 12.79 1.94
CA ALA A 47 -2.17 12.47 3.27
C ALA A 47 -2.46 10.97 3.43
N PHE A 48 -3.05 10.32 2.42
CA PHE A 48 -3.31 8.89 2.42
C PHE A 48 -2.03 8.06 2.44
N GLU A 49 -1.08 8.37 1.55
CA GLU A 49 0.19 7.63 1.47
C GLU A 49 0.99 7.77 2.77
N LYS A 50 0.99 8.96 3.38
CA LYS A 50 1.65 9.19 4.68
C LYS A 50 0.99 8.41 5.82
N ALA A 51 -0.34 8.30 5.81
CA ALA A 51 -1.09 7.63 6.87
C ALA A 51 -1.01 6.10 6.78
N THR A 52 -0.94 5.56 5.57
CA THR A 52 -1.06 4.11 5.33
C THR A 52 0.25 3.45 4.91
N GLY A 53 1.18 4.23 4.34
CA GLY A 53 2.35 3.70 3.65
C GLY A 53 2.04 3.18 2.24
N ASN A 54 0.78 3.16 1.79
CA ASN A 54 0.37 2.62 0.50
C ASN A 54 0.34 3.69 -0.59
N LYS A 55 0.54 3.30 -1.85
CA LYS A 55 0.52 4.18 -3.02
C LYS A 55 -0.86 4.20 -3.67
N VAL A 56 -1.29 5.38 -4.14
CA VAL A 56 -2.56 5.49 -4.89
C VAL A 56 -2.27 5.47 -6.38
N VAL A 57 -2.83 4.48 -7.09
CA VAL A 57 -2.79 4.38 -8.54
C VAL A 57 -4.15 4.78 -9.09
N ASN A 58 -4.26 6.02 -9.55
CA ASN A 58 -5.49 6.54 -10.14
C ASN A 58 -5.59 6.16 -11.63
N ASP A 59 -6.72 5.55 -11.99
CA ASP A 59 -7.20 5.43 -13.37
C ASP A 59 -8.52 6.19 -13.51
N PHE A 60 -8.79 6.68 -14.72
CA PHE A 60 -9.90 7.58 -14.99
C PHE A 60 -10.86 7.03 -16.03
N PHE A 61 -12.12 7.44 -15.94
CA PHE A 61 -13.13 7.19 -16.96
C PHE A 61 -13.90 8.47 -17.26
N ASN A 62 -14.50 8.53 -18.46
CA ASN A 62 -15.25 9.70 -18.95
C ASN A 62 -16.75 9.42 -19.10
N SER A 63 -17.19 8.19 -18.83
CA SER A 63 -18.60 7.80 -18.81
C SER A 63 -18.80 6.55 -17.98
N GLU A 64 -20.02 6.34 -17.46
CA GLU A 64 -20.38 5.11 -16.75
C GLU A 64 -20.20 3.86 -17.65
N GLN A 65 -20.44 3.98 -18.95
CA GLN A 65 -20.29 2.88 -19.90
C GLN A 65 -18.82 2.47 -20.05
N GLU A 66 -17.90 3.44 -20.05
CA GLU A 66 -16.46 3.18 -20.02
C GLU A 66 -16.06 2.51 -18.70
N MET A 67 -16.52 3.04 -17.56
CA MET A 67 -16.26 2.46 -16.25
C MET A 67 -16.75 1.00 -16.17
N LEU A 68 -18.00 0.74 -16.57
CA LEU A 68 -18.57 -0.61 -16.62
C LEU A 68 -17.78 -1.55 -17.52
N THR A 69 -17.25 -1.04 -18.64
CA THR A 69 -16.38 -1.81 -19.52
C THR A 69 -15.09 -2.19 -18.80
N LYS A 70 -14.40 -1.22 -18.19
CA LYS A 70 -13.14 -1.43 -17.46
C LYS A 70 -13.25 -2.45 -16.34
N ILE A 71 -14.28 -2.37 -15.49
CA ILE A 71 -14.46 -3.30 -14.36
C ILE A 71 -14.83 -4.71 -14.82
N ARG A 72 -15.51 -4.85 -15.97
CA ARG A 72 -15.91 -6.16 -16.52
C ARG A 72 -14.76 -6.85 -17.25
N THR A 73 -13.91 -6.08 -17.93
CA THR A 73 -12.77 -6.63 -18.68
C THR A 73 -11.53 -6.85 -17.80
N ASN A 74 -11.46 -6.20 -16.63
CA ASN A 74 -10.35 -6.33 -15.68
C ASN A 74 -10.86 -6.72 -14.28
N PRO A 75 -11.39 -7.93 -14.08
CA PRO A 75 -11.91 -8.36 -12.79
C PRO A 75 -10.78 -8.38 -11.74
N GLY A 76 -11.00 -7.68 -10.62
CA GLY A 76 -10.05 -7.61 -9.50
C GLY A 76 -8.90 -6.61 -9.69
N LEU A 77 -8.89 -5.82 -10.77
CA LEU A 77 -7.86 -4.79 -10.97
C LEU A 77 -8.04 -3.56 -10.07
N TYR A 78 -9.29 -3.17 -9.78
CA TYR A 78 -9.58 -1.97 -9.00
C TYR A 78 -10.07 -2.33 -7.61
N ASP A 79 -9.47 -1.71 -6.60
CA ASP A 79 -9.85 -1.88 -5.19
C ASP A 79 -11.02 -0.96 -4.82
N VAL A 80 -11.07 0.22 -5.44
CA VAL A 80 -12.08 1.25 -5.21
C VAL A 80 -12.57 1.78 -6.55
N VAL A 81 -13.90 1.88 -6.68
CA VAL A 81 -14.56 2.48 -7.85
C VAL A 81 -15.50 3.57 -7.36
N MET A 82 -15.37 4.78 -7.90
CA MET A 82 -16.31 5.86 -7.66
C MET A 82 -17.44 5.79 -8.69
N ILE A 83 -18.66 5.50 -8.24
CA ILE A 83 -19.88 5.37 -9.05
C ILE A 83 -20.88 6.48 -8.73
#